data_AF-A0A0C2WUW3-F1
#
_entry.id   AF-A0A0C2WUW3-F1
#
_cell.length_a   1.000
_cell.length_b   1.000
_cell.length_c   1.000
_cell.angle_alpha   90.00
_cell.angle_beta   90.00
_cell.angle_gamma   90.00
#
_symmetry.space_group_name_H-M   'P 1'
#
loop_
_entity.id
_entity.type
_entity.pdbx_description
1 polymer ?
#
loop_
_entity_poly.entity_id
_entity_poly.type
_entity_poly.pdbx_seq_one_letter_code
_entity_poly.pdbx_strand_id
1 'polypeptide(L)'
;MSSIEPAVFNSPFFTWRDPYVYINITDTEDPSDPPEDNETSVSLLPGDPICDKGMRVWKETVGQLLVIDFLAATIDQPGYKKRKYYLAEFPENYVFYVRKTTKSGTSKKERIDRYLIGGGHTFRSPNEFAFHAAWLMAGAEPGRCSCVYCDKSSLGQKERSQRMLENRQQAQEIIRQAKATGSIITREPNAMNKRGFLKDTGSEEVKPKRASLQFHYGARNRSSSSSGSGNYVKLVHGYDDENMEE
;
A
#
# COMPACT_ATOMS: atom_id res chain seq x y z
N MET A 1 5.07 -33.67 9.07
CA MET A 1 5.18 -32.27 8.60
C MET A 1 4.97 -31.38 9.81
N SER A 2 6.00 -30.68 10.28
CA SER A 2 5.83 -29.74 11.41
C SER A 2 4.94 -28.59 10.95
N SER A 3 3.77 -28.45 11.57
CA SER A 3 2.89 -27.30 11.37
C SER A 3 3.61 -26.06 11.89
N ILE A 4 4.11 -25.23 10.98
CA ILE A 4 4.71 -23.94 11.35
C ILE A 4 3.55 -23.03 11.74
N GLU A 5 3.39 -22.78 13.03
CA GLU A 5 2.43 -21.78 13.47
C GLU A 5 2.85 -20.38 12.99
N PRO A 6 1.91 -19.55 12.52
CA PRO A 6 2.24 -18.24 11.97
C PRO A 6 2.82 -17.32 13.04
N ALA A 7 3.77 -16.47 12.66
CA ALA A 7 4.24 -15.41 13.55
C ALA A 7 3.09 -14.45 13.86
N VAL A 8 2.90 -14.16 15.14
CA VAL A 8 1.88 -13.23 15.63
C VAL A 8 2.54 -12.11 16.41
N PHE A 9 2.23 -10.88 16.03
CA PHE A 9 2.57 -9.66 16.73
C PHE A 9 1.28 -8.90 17.05
N ASN A 10 1.13 -8.44 18.28
CA ASN A 10 -0.04 -7.68 18.72
C ASN A 10 0.41 -6.35 19.31
N SER A 11 -0.23 -5.27 18.86
CA SER A 11 -0.16 -3.95 19.48
C SER A 11 -1.58 -3.37 19.59
N PRO A 12 -1.77 -2.30 20.38
CA PRO A 12 -3.04 -1.59 20.40
C PRO A 12 -3.48 -1.06 19.03
N PHE A 13 -2.53 -0.76 18.14
CA PHE A 13 -2.81 -0.08 16.87
C PHE A 13 -2.91 -1.03 15.68
N PHE A 14 -2.24 -2.18 15.75
CA PHE A 14 -2.25 -3.19 14.70
C PHE A 14 -1.84 -4.57 15.21
N THR A 15 -2.31 -5.61 14.51
CA THR A 15 -1.90 -6.99 14.69
C THR A 15 -1.28 -7.50 13.39
N TRP A 16 -0.14 -8.16 13.47
CA TRP A 16 0.45 -8.87 12.33
C TRP A 16 0.40 -10.37 12.61
N ARG A 17 -0.39 -11.10 11.81
CA ARG A 17 -0.50 -12.56 11.83
C ARG A 17 -0.19 -13.07 10.44
N ASP A 18 1.06 -13.44 10.23
CA ASP A 18 1.59 -13.84 8.93
C ASP A 18 0.63 -14.77 8.14
N PRO A 19 0.23 -14.41 6.90
CA PRO A 19 0.67 -13.28 6.07
C PRO A 19 -0.16 -11.99 6.18
N TYR A 20 -1.03 -11.88 7.16
CA TYR A 20 -2.03 -10.81 7.28
C TYR A 20 -1.62 -9.71 8.27
N VAL A 21 -1.90 -8.46 7.91
CA VAL A 21 -1.83 -7.29 8.78
C VAL A 21 -3.26 -6.81 9.06
N TYR A 22 -3.57 -6.55 10.31
CA TYR A 22 -4.83 -5.99 10.81
C TYR A 22 -4.50 -4.63 11.39
N ILE A 23 -5.20 -3.58 10.96
CA ILE A 23 -5.09 -2.26 11.57
C ILE A 23 -6.26 -2.16 12.55
N ASN A 24 -5.96 -1.98 13.84
CA ASN A 24 -6.92 -2.08 14.93
C ASN A 24 -7.50 -0.72 15.32
N ILE A 25 -7.11 0.34 14.61
CA ILE A 25 -7.63 1.70 14.82
C ILE A 25 -8.12 2.30 13.50
N THR A 26 -9.03 3.26 13.62
CA THR A 26 -9.52 4.07 12.50
C THR A 26 -9.49 5.55 12.89
N ASP A 27 -9.31 6.41 11.90
CA ASP A 27 -9.45 7.86 11.99
C ASP A 27 -10.81 8.34 11.45
N THR A 28 -11.77 7.42 11.30
CA THR A 28 -13.09 7.66 10.73
C THR A 28 -14.17 7.36 11.75
N GLU A 29 -14.92 8.38 12.19
CA GLU A 29 -16.02 8.22 13.15
C GLU A 29 -17.26 7.59 12.50
N ASP A 30 -17.62 8.07 11.30
CA ASP A 30 -18.80 7.61 10.56
C ASP A 30 -18.43 7.00 9.22
N PRO A 31 -19.10 5.91 8.79
CA PRO A 31 -18.90 5.33 7.46
C PRO A 31 -19.08 6.42 6.41
N SER A 32 -18.02 6.63 5.61
CA SER A 32 -18.09 7.61 4.54
C SER A 32 -18.94 7.06 3.40
N ASP A 33 -20.05 7.72 3.12
CA ASP A 33 -20.85 7.36 1.96
C ASP A 33 -20.03 7.59 0.68
N PRO A 34 -20.02 6.61 -0.24
CA PRO A 34 -19.44 6.84 -1.54
C PRO A 34 -20.23 7.98 -2.22
N PRO A 35 -19.57 8.83 -3.02
CA PRO A 35 -20.25 9.94 -3.67
C PRO A 35 -21.43 9.43 -4.52
N GLU A 36 -22.62 9.95 -4.26
CA GLU A 36 -23.80 9.76 -5.11
C GLU A 36 -23.68 10.65 -6.35
N ASP A 37 -23.09 10.13 -7.42
CA ASP A 37 -23.14 10.78 -8.72
C ASP A 37 -24.00 9.99 -9.71
N ASN A 38 -24.91 10.69 -10.38
CA ASN A 38 -25.95 10.17 -11.29
C ASN A 38 -25.43 9.34 -12.48
N GLU A 39 -24.11 9.29 -12.69
CA GLU A 39 -23.44 8.56 -13.77
C GLU A 39 -22.52 7.42 -13.28
N THR A 40 -22.35 7.24 -11.98
CA THR A 40 -21.44 6.23 -11.41
C THR A 40 -22.26 5.13 -10.74
N SER A 41 -22.15 3.91 -11.28
CA SER A 41 -22.54 2.73 -10.52
C SER A 41 -21.45 2.44 -9.48
N VAL A 42 -21.73 2.78 -8.22
CA VAL A 42 -20.94 2.36 -7.07
C VAL A 42 -21.29 0.91 -6.75
N SER A 43 -20.51 -0.05 -7.25
CA SER A 43 -20.65 -1.44 -6.80
C SER A 43 -19.94 -1.61 -5.46
N LEU A 44 -20.70 -1.54 -4.37
CA LEU A 44 -20.27 -1.97 -3.02
C LEU A 44 -20.50 -3.46 -2.77
N LEU A 45 -21.10 -4.18 -3.72
CA LEU A 45 -21.69 -5.49 -3.45
C LEU A 45 -20.60 -6.55 -3.19
N PRO A 46 -20.54 -7.12 -1.97
CA PRO A 46 -19.76 -8.32 -1.72
C PRO A 46 -20.18 -9.42 -2.70
N GLY A 47 -19.22 -10.07 -3.36
CA GLY A 47 -19.48 -11.15 -4.31
C GLY A 47 -19.49 -10.76 -5.80
N ASP A 48 -19.26 -9.50 -6.16
CA ASP A 48 -18.88 -9.14 -7.54
C ASP A 48 -17.41 -9.56 -7.79
N PRO A 49 -17.13 -10.52 -8.72
CA PRO A 49 -15.77 -11.00 -8.96
C PRO A 49 -14.77 -9.91 -9.38
N ILE A 50 -15.23 -8.85 -10.04
CA ILE A 50 -14.39 -7.72 -10.47
C ILE A 50 -14.01 -6.86 -9.26
N CYS A 51 -14.97 -6.63 -8.36
CA CYS A 51 -14.74 -5.93 -7.10
C CYS A 51 -13.78 -6.73 -6.22
N ASP A 52 -14.04 -8.04 -6.06
CA ASP A 52 -13.25 -8.94 -5.23
C ASP A 52 -11.79 -9.06 -5.69
N LYS A 53 -11.55 -9.16 -7.01
CA LYS A 53 -10.18 -9.19 -7.55
C LYS A 53 -9.48 -7.86 -7.31
N GLY A 54 -10.17 -6.74 -7.54
CA GLY A 54 -9.65 -5.40 -7.32
C GLY A 54 -9.26 -5.13 -5.88
N MET A 55 -10.18 -5.45 -4.96
CA MET A 55 -9.99 -5.34 -3.52
C MET A 55 -8.83 -6.23 -3.06
N ARG A 56 -8.71 -7.46 -3.57
CA ARG A 56 -7.60 -8.36 -3.24
C ARG A 56 -6.24 -7.76 -3.65
N VAL A 57 -6.15 -7.19 -4.85
CA VAL A 57 -4.93 -6.50 -5.31
C VAL A 57 -4.60 -5.29 -4.43
N TRP A 58 -5.61 -4.53 -4.00
CA TRP A 58 -5.44 -3.44 -3.05
C TRP A 58 -4.88 -3.93 -1.72
N LYS A 59 -5.55 -4.91 -1.10
CA LYS A 59 -5.14 -5.52 0.16
C LYS A 59 -3.73 -6.13 0.08
N GLU A 60 -3.40 -6.81 -1.02
CA GLU A 60 -2.05 -7.35 -1.27
C GLU A 60 -1.02 -6.23 -1.37
N THR A 61 -1.29 -5.18 -2.16
CA THR A 61 -0.33 -4.08 -2.35
C THR A 61 -0.07 -3.33 -1.05
N VAL A 62 -1.13 -3.01 -0.30
CA VAL A 62 -1.02 -2.33 1.00
C VAL A 62 -0.29 -3.22 2.00
N GLY A 63 -0.70 -4.49 2.15
CA GLY A 63 -0.04 -5.44 3.04
C GLY A 63 1.45 -5.62 2.72
N GLN A 64 1.79 -5.72 1.43
CA GLN A 64 3.18 -5.83 0.99
C GLN A 64 4.02 -4.62 1.39
N LEU A 65 3.51 -3.41 1.16
CA LEU A 65 4.20 -2.16 1.51
C LEU A 65 4.36 -2.04 3.02
N LEU A 66 3.32 -2.30 3.81
CA LEU A 66 3.40 -2.26 5.27
C LEU A 66 4.46 -3.23 5.80
N VAL A 67 4.45 -4.48 5.35
CA VAL A 67 5.37 -5.51 5.86
C VAL A 67 6.80 -5.27 5.38
N ILE A 68 7.03 -5.02 4.08
CA ILE A 68 8.39 -4.85 3.54
C ILE A 68 8.97 -3.49 3.94
N ASP A 69 8.21 -2.41 3.84
CA ASP A 69 8.78 -1.07 4.01
C ASP A 69 8.69 -0.58 5.45
N PHE A 70 7.72 -1.02 6.26
CA PHE A 70 7.57 -0.53 7.63
C PHE A 70 8.04 -1.56 8.65
N LEU A 71 7.71 -2.83 8.44
CA LEU A 71 8.00 -3.90 9.41
C LEU A 71 9.30 -4.66 9.18
N ALA A 72 10.00 -4.49 8.04
CA ALA A 72 11.17 -5.28 7.65
C ALA A 72 12.23 -5.51 8.74
N ALA A 73 12.55 -4.47 9.54
CA ALA A 73 13.57 -4.56 10.60
C ALA A 73 13.15 -5.50 11.76
N THR A 74 11.87 -5.85 11.83
CA THR A 74 11.30 -6.62 12.94
C THR A 74 11.03 -8.08 12.59
N ILE A 75 11.15 -8.43 11.30
CA ILE A 75 10.87 -9.75 10.75
C ILE A 75 12.17 -10.54 10.63
N ASP A 76 12.37 -11.50 11.54
CA ASP A 76 13.55 -12.36 11.56
C ASP A 76 13.41 -13.60 10.65
N GLN A 77 12.48 -13.57 9.70
CA GLN A 77 12.21 -14.72 8.84
C GLN A 77 12.98 -14.63 7.52
N PRO A 78 13.79 -15.63 7.16
CA PRO A 78 14.47 -15.65 5.88
C PRO A 78 13.46 -15.66 4.73
N GLY A 79 13.73 -14.85 3.70
CA GLY A 79 12.90 -14.80 2.50
C GLY A 79 11.60 -14.00 2.63
N TYR A 80 11.38 -13.26 3.73
CA TYR A 80 10.17 -12.43 3.91
C TYR A 80 9.89 -11.52 2.71
N LYS A 81 10.91 -10.90 2.11
CA LYS A 81 10.78 -10.04 0.91
C LYS A 81 10.17 -10.73 -0.32
N LYS A 82 10.21 -12.07 -0.39
CA LYS A 82 9.66 -12.86 -1.52
C LYS A 82 8.24 -13.37 -1.24
N ARG A 83 7.74 -13.21 -0.02
CA ARG A 83 6.41 -13.65 0.38
C ARG A 83 5.38 -12.57 0.03
N LYS A 84 4.14 -13.01 -0.12
CA LYS A 84 2.98 -12.13 -0.29
C LYS A 84 2.38 -11.83 1.07
N TYR A 85 2.11 -10.57 1.32
CA TYR A 85 1.42 -10.09 2.51
C TYR A 85 0.14 -9.38 2.12
N TYR A 86 -0.84 -9.39 3.02
CA TYR A 86 -2.15 -8.83 2.76
C TYR A 86 -2.60 -8.01 3.96
N LEU A 87 -3.22 -6.87 3.70
CA LEU A 87 -4.10 -6.25 4.67
C LEU A 87 -5.33 -7.16 4.82
N ALA A 88 -5.64 -7.62 6.03
CA ALA A 88 -6.77 -8.52 6.27
C ALA A 88 -8.08 -7.84 5.87
N GLU A 89 -8.29 -6.65 6.43
CA GLU A 89 -9.48 -5.81 6.24
C GLU A 89 -9.04 -4.34 6.21
N PHE A 90 -9.81 -3.50 5.50
CA PHE A 90 -9.59 -2.05 5.62
C PHE A 90 -9.96 -1.61 7.05
N PRO A 91 -9.39 -0.50 7.55
CA PRO A 91 -9.77 0.02 8.86
C PRO A 91 -11.28 0.24 8.95
N GLU A 92 -11.82 0.20 10.16
CA GLU A 92 -13.24 0.40 10.40
C GLU A 92 -13.74 1.70 9.75
N ASN A 93 -14.96 1.66 9.20
CA ASN A 93 -15.60 2.75 8.46
C ASN A 93 -14.93 3.17 7.12
N TYR A 94 -13.89 2.46 6.67
CA TYR A 94 -13.37 2.64 5.32
C TYR A 94 -14.19 1.84 4.31
N VAL A 95 -14.57 2.49 3.21
CA VAL A 95 -15.40 1.90 2.17
C VAL A 95 -14.60 1.76 0.88
N PHE A 96 -14.42 0.53 0.43
CA PHE A 96 -13.83 0.25 -0.88
C PHE A 96 -14.94 0.24 -1.93
N TYR A 97 -14.74 0.97 -3.02
CA TYR A 97 -15.75 1.05 -4.06
C TYR A 97 -15.14 1.12 -5.46
N VAL A 98 -15.97 0.76 -6.43
CA VAL A 98 -15.64 0.80 -7.85
C VAL A 98 -16.44 1.91 -8.51
N ARG A 99 -15.78 2.74 -9.29
CA ARG A 99 -16.40 3.76 -10.14
C ARG A 99 -16.25 3.35 -11.60
N LYS A 100 -17.37 3.23 -12.28
CA LYS A 100 -17.41 2.99 -13.72
C LYS A 100 -17.62 4.32 -14.44
N THR A 101 -16.79 4.60 -15.43
CA THR A 101 -16.91 5.83 -16.23
C THR A 101 -16.94 5.48 -17.70
N THR A 102 -18.02 5.88 -18.36
CA THR A 102 -18.12 5.81 -19.82
C THR A 102 -17.64 7.15 -20.38
N LYS A 103 -16.57 7.14 -21.18
CA LYS A 103 -16.16 8.35 -21.88
C LYS A 103 -17.22 8.69 -22.93
N SER A 104 -17.79 9.89 -22.86
CA SER A 104 -18.61 10.43 -23.93
C SER A 104 -17.68 10.73 -25.12
N GLY A 105 -17.62 9.82 -26.10
CA GLY A 105 -16.80 9.95 -27.31
C GLY A 105 -16.13 8.65 -27.75
N THR A 106 -16.54 8.16 -28.93
CA THR A 106 -15.98 7.12 -29.84
C THR A 106 -15.51 5.76 -29.30
N SER A 107 -15.07 5.63 -28.05
CA SER A 107 -14.72 4.36 -27.42
C SER A 107 -15.79 3.93 -26.42
N LYS A 108 -16.62 2.94 -26.79
CA LYS A 108 -17.65 2.32 -25.93
C LYS A 108 -17.08 1.52 -24.74
N LYS A 109 -15.77 1.56 -24.48
CA LYS A 109 -15.16 0.76 -23.42
C LYS A 109 -15.26 1.50 -22.09
N GLU A 110 -16.08 0.95 -21.21
CA GLU A 110 -16.21 1.38 -19.82
C GLU A 110 -14.85 1.32 -19.10
N ARG A 111 -14.44 2.45 -18.50
CA ARG A 111 -13.29 2.50 -17.61
C ARG A 111 -13.75 2.14 -16.21
N ILE A 112 -13.01 1.25 -15.55
CA ILE A 112 -13.29 0.81 -14.18
C ILE A 112 -12.15 1.29 -13.28
N ASP A 113 -12.44 2.26 -12.43
CA ASP A 113 -11.54 2.80 -11.42
C ASP A 113 -11.93 2.27 -10.03
N ARG A 114 -10.96 2.18 -9.13
CA ARG A 114 -11.15 1.62 -7.78
C ARG A 114 -10.66 2.63 -6.77
N TYR A 115 -11.44 2.80 -5.72
CA TYR A 115 -11.20 3.82 -4.71
C TYR A 115 -11.41 3.23 -3.32
N LEU A 116 -10.82 3.90 -2.35
CA LEU A 116 -11.08 3.68 -0.95
C LEU A 116 -11.41 5.04 -0.33
N ILE A 117 -12.54 5.14 0.36
CA ILE A 117 -12.95 6.35 1.08
C ILE A 117 -12.92 6.09 2.58
N GLY A 118 -12.42 7.07 3.34
CA GLY A 118 -12.27 7.03 4.79
C GLY A 118 -11.35 8.17 5.25
N GLY A 119 -11.42 8.56 6.52
CA GLY A 119 -10.59 9.62 7.11
C GLY A 119 -10.82 10.99 6.46
N GLY A 120 -12.01 11.22 5.89
CA GLY A 120 -12.30 12.43 5.09
C GLY A 120 -11.55 12.50 3.76
N HIS A 121 -11.03 11.37 3.26
CA HIS A 121 -10.19 11.29 2.07
C HIS A 121 -10.68 10.21 1.08
N THR A 122 -10.41 10.42 -0.21
CA THR A 122 -10.69 9.44 -1.26
C THR A 122 -9.38 9.03 -1.94
N PHE A 123 -8.84 7.88 -1.53
CA PHE A 123 -7.63 7.30 -2.07
C PHE A 123 -7.92 6.63 -3.42
N ARG A 124 -7.13 6.98 -4.45
CA ARG A 124 -7.31 6.51 -5.84
C ARG A 124 -6.40 5.33 -6.18
N SER A 125 -5.47 5.00 -5.30
CA SER A 125 -4.56 3.87 -5.45
C SER A 125 -4.18 3.27 -4.10
N PRO A 126 -3.80 1.98 -4.06
CA PRO A 126 -3.33 1.37 -2.82
C PRO A 126 -2.05 2.02 -2.29
N ASN A 127 -1.21 2.58 -3.17
CA ASN A 127 0.03 3.27 -2.76
C ASN A 127 -0.27 4.58 -2.02
N GLU A 128 -1.31 5.32 -2.42
CA GLU A 128 -1.73 6.53 -1.71
C GLU A 128 -2.23 6.18 -0.30
N PHE A 129 -3.01 5.10 -0.18
CA PHE A 129 -3.54 4.65 1.11
C PHE A 129 -2.47 4.01 2.00
N ALA A 130 -1.47 3.33 1.45
CA ALA A 130 -0.44 2.63 2.24
C ALA A 130 0.31 3.55 3.23
N PHE A 131 0.54 4.81 2.87
CA PHE A 131 1.16 5.79 3.79
C PHE A 131 0.24 6.18 4.93
N HIS A 132 -1.06 6.30 4.66
CA HIS A 132 -2.07 6.57 5.67
C HIS A 132 -2.23 5.38 6.61
N ALA A 133 -2.29 4.18 6.05
CA ALA A 133 -2.32 2.91 6.79
C ALA A 133 -1.10 2.75 7.71
N ALA A 134 0.10 3.13 7.25
CA ALA A 134 1.30 3.11 8.08
C ALA A 134 1.25 4.12 9.24
N TRP A 135 0.66 5.30 9.01
CA TRP A 135 0.40 6.27 10.08
C TRP A 135 -0.60 5.74 11.12
N LEU A 136 -1.66 5.05 10.69
CA LEU A 136 -2.56 4.33 11.61
C LEU A 136 -1.80 3.28 12.42
N MET A 137 -0.95 2.46 11.79
CA MET A 137 -0.11 1.48 12.51
C MET A 137 0.85 2.13 13.51
N ALA A 138 1.26 3.38 13.26
CA ALA A 138 2.12 4.17 14.15
C ALA A 138 1.34 4.87 15.28
N GLY A 139 0.03 4.62 15.42
CA GLY A 139 -0.82 5.17 16.47
C GLY A 139 -1.55 6.45 16.10
N ALA A 140 -1.63 6.79 14.80
CA ALA A 140 -2.41 7.91 14.27
C ALA A 140 -2.09 9.27 14.91
N GLU A 141 -0.81 9.56 15.20
CA GLU A 141 -0.43 10.81 15.85
C GLU A 141 -0.74 12.04 14.96
N PRO A 142 -1.52 13.02 15.43
CA PRO A 142 -1.92 14.18 14.62
C PRO A 142 -0.72 14.93 14.01
N GLY A 143 -0.85 15.35 12.76
CA GLY A 143 0.19 16.11 12.04
C GLY A 143 1.40 15.29 11.56
N ARG A 144 1.44 13.97 11.84
CA ARG A 144 2.52 13.07 11.37
C ARG A 144 2.17 12.22 10.16
N CYS A 145 0.92 12.30 9.69
CA CYS A 145 0.56 11.58 8.47
C CYS A 145 1.29 12.19 7.26
N SER A 146 1.95 11.34 6.48
CA SER A 146 2.70 11.70 5.26
C SER A 146 1.97 11.30 3.97
N CYS A 147 0.71 10.88 4.09
CA CYS A 147 -0.12 10.62 2.91
C CYS A 147 -0.40 11.93 2.16
N VAL A 148 -0.73 11.80 0.88
CA VAL A 148 -0.89 12.96 -0.03
C VAL A 148 -2.05 13.88 0.37
N TYR A 149 -2.95 13.42 1.23
CA TYR A 149 -4.18 14.13 1.61
C TYR A 149 -4.07 14.83 2.96
N CYS A 150 -3.39 14.23 3.94
CA CYS A 150 -3.15 14.86 5.24
C CYS A 150 -2.01 15.88 5.16
N ASP A 151 -0.98 15.59 4.37
CA ASP A 151 0.14 16.50 4.14
C ASP A 151 -0.18 17.48 3.01
N LYS A 152 -1.09 18.42 3.28
CA LYS A 152 -1.47 19.51 2.36
C LYS A 152 -0.45 20.64 2.32
N SER A 153 0.50 20.66 3.25
CA SER A 153 1.60 21.60 3.17
C SER A 153 2.35 21.35 1.87
N SER A 154 2.79 22.42 1.21
CA SER A 154 3.63 22.40 0.00
C SER A 154 5.03 21.84 0.29
N LEU A 155 5.12 20.86 1.19
CA LEU A 155 6.34 20.24 1.63
C LEU A 155 7.00 19.58 0.44
N GLY A 156 8.30 19.81 0.32
CA GLY A 156 9.09 19.19 -0.72
C GLY A 156 9.05 17.66 -0.57
N GLN A 157 9.33 16.95 -1.65
CA GLN A 157 9.48 15.49 -1.65
C GLN A 157 10.38 14.97 -0.50
N LYS A 158 11.38 15.78 -0.11
CA LYS A 158 12.30 15.49 1.00
C LYS A 158 11.60 15.38 2.36
N GLU A 159 10.72 16.31 2.69
CA GLU A 159 10.02 16.35 3.97
C GLU A 159 8.99 15.22 4.07
N ARG A 160 8.28 14.93 2.98
CA ARG A 160 7.41 13.76 2.91
C ARG A 160 8.18 12.46 3.16
N SER A 161 9.36 12.32 2.55
CA SER A 161 10.25 11.18 2.78
C SER A 161 10.76 11.10 4.22
N GLN A 162 10.98 12.23 4.88
CA GLN A 162 11.42 12.30 6.28
C GLN A 162 10.32 11.83 7.23
N ARG A 163 9.08 12.35 7.08
CA ARG A 163 7.93 11.89 7.87
C ARG A 163 7.62 10.41 7.68
N MET A 164 7.82 9.89 6.47
CA MET A 164 7.72 8.45 6.22
C MET A 164 8.74 7.64 7.03
N LEU A 165 9.98 8.12 7.14
CA LEU A 165 11.01 7.48 7.94
C LEU A 165 10.66 7.52 9.44
N GLU A 166 10.11 8.64 9.91
CA GLU A 166 9.64 8.80 11.29
C GLU A 166 8.49 7.83 11.60
N ASN A 167 7.49 7.72 10.73
CA ASN A 167 6.39 6.75 10.91
C ASN A 167 6.90 5.30 10.93
N ARG A 168 7.90 4.98 10.09
CA ARG A 168 8.59 3.68 10.13
C ARG A 168 9.28 3.44 11.48
N GLN A 169 10.02 4.43 11.98
CA GLN A 169 10.72 4.32 13.26
C GLN A 169 9.73 4.17 14.42
N GLN A 170 8.63 4.92 14.41
CA GLN A 170 7.58 4.85 15.43
C GLN A 170 6.90 3.48 15.44
N ALA A 171 6.54 2.93 14.28
CA ALA A 171 5.99 1.58 14.18
C ALA A 171 6.98 0.51 14.70
N GLN A 172 8.27 0.65 14.38
CA GLN A 172 9.32 -0.25 14.86
C GLN A 172 9.53 -0.14 16.37
N GLU A 173 9.43 1.07 16.91
CA GLU A 173 9.53 1.32 18.34
C GLU A 173 8.35 0.72 19.10
N ILE A 174 7.12 0.87 18.60
CA ILE A 174 5.92 0.18 19.14
C ILE A 174 6.17 -1.33 19.20
N ILE A 175 6.75 -1.91 18.15
CA ILE A 175 7.10 -3.33 18.14
C ILE A 175 8.16 -3.66 19.18
N ARG A 176 9.21 -2.85 19.28
CA ARG A 176 10.30 -3.05 20.26
C ARG A 176 9.78 -2.98 21.69
N GLN A 177 8.91 -2.03 22.00
CA GLN A 177 8.29 -1.89 23.31
C GLN A 177 7.41 -3.09 23.63
N ALA A 178 6.57 -3.52 22.69
CA ALA A 178 5.74 -4.72 22.87
C ALA A 178 6.59 -6.00 23.05
N LYS A 179 7.81 -6.08 22.47
CA LYS A 179 8.79 -7.16 22.73
C LYS A 179 9.27 -7.09 24.17
N ALA A 180 9.66 -5.92 24.63
CA ALA A 180 10.21 -5.71 25.97
C ALA A 180 9.17 -5.98 27.08
N THR A 181 7.90 -5.66 26.85
CA THR A 181 6.82 -5.90 27.83
C THR A 181 6.30 -7.34 27.85
N GLY A 182 6.81 -8.22 26.98
CA GLY A 182 6.28 -9.58 26.83
C GLY A 182 4.86 -9.65 26.24
N SER A 183 4.36 -8.53 25.70
CA SER A 183 3.06 -8.48 25.01
C SER A 183 3.09 -9.17 23.64
N ILE A 184 4.29 -9.56 23.19
CA ILE A 184 4.48 -10.34 21.98
C ILE A 184 4.57 -11.81 22.32
N ILE A 185 3.63 -12.56 21.77
CA ILE A 185 3.68 -14.02 21.70
C ILE A 185 4.64 -14.39 20.56
N THR A 186 5.92 -14.06 20.70
CA THR A 186 6.96 -14.71 19.89
C THR A 186 7.15 -16.07 20.52
N ARG A 187 6.63 -17.12 19.89
CA ARG A 187 7.04 -18.47 20.29
C ARG A 187 8.55 -18.57 20.09
N GLU A 188 9.23 -18.92 21.17
CA GLU A 188 10.56 -19.51 21.10
C GLU A 188 10.52 -20.65 20.08
N PRO A 189 11.55 -20.80 19.23
CA PRO A 189 11.69 -21.98 18.42
C PRO A 189 11.68 -23.17 19.39
N ASN A 190 10.64 -23.99 19.28
CA ASN A 190 10.35 -25.13 20.14
C ASN A 190 11.65 -25.87 20.52
N ALA A 191 12.20 -25.59 21.69
CA ALA A 191 13.43 -26.20 22.21
C ALA A 191 13.14 -27.61 22.75
N MET A 192 12.19 -28.31 22.15
CA MET A 192 11.89 -29.69 22.45
C MET A 192 12.74 -30.62 21.59
N ASN A 193 13.76 -31.15 22.27
CA ASN A 193 14.18 -32.55 22.20
C ASN A 193 15.34 -32.90 21.24
N LYS A 194 16.54 -32.42 21.58
CA LYS A 194 17.78 -33.18 21.35
C LYS A 194 17.87 -34.33 22.37
N ARG A 195 17.08 -35.38 22.21
CA ARG A 195 17.40 -36.69 22.82
C ARG A 195 17.16 -37.79 21.78
N GLY A 196 18.29 -38.29 21.28
CA GLY A 196 18.48 -39.67 20.83
C GLY A 196 17.52 -40.21 19.79
N PHE A 197 17.89 -40.12 18.52
CA PHE A 197 17.59 -41.20 17.58
C PHE A 197 18.81 -41.44 16.69
N LEU A 198 19.59 -42.45 17.08
CA LEU A 198 20.57 -43.12 16.26
C LEU A 198 19.81 -44.16 15.41
N LYS A 199 20.32 -44.41 14.20
CA LYS A 199 19.91 -45.41 13.16
C LYS A 199 18.98 -44.87 12.08
N ASP A 200 19.11 -45.23 10.82
CA ASP A 200 20.22 -45.75 9.99
C ASP A 200 19.69 -45.71 8.54
N THR A 201 20.61 -45.70 7.58
CA THR A 201 20.46 -46.13 6.17
C THR A 201 19.38 -45.53 5.26
N GLY A 202 19.86 -44.82 4.22
CA GLY A 202 19.66 -45.21 2.82
C GLY A 202 18.34 -44.86 2.11
N SER A 203 18.38 -43.83 1.26
CA SER A 203 17.64 -43.82 -0.02
C SER A 203 18.09 -42.66 -0.91
N GLU A 204 17.99 -42.92 -2.21
CA GLU A 204 18.68 -42.29 -3.33
C GLU A 204 18.37 -40.81 -3.59
N GLU A 205 19.42 -40.12 -4.05
CA GLU A 205 19.42 -38.72 -4.47
C GLU A 205 18.84 -38.58 -5.89
N VAL A 206 17.55 -38.25 -6.00
CA VAL A 206 16.95 -37.83 -7.28
C VAL A 206 17.09 -36.32 -7.42
N LYS A 207 17.96 -35.88 -8.34
CA LYS A 207 18.18 -34.47 -8.71
C LYS A 207 17.09 -33.96 -9.67
N PRO A 208 16.24 -32.98 -9.31
CA PRO A 208 15.45 -32.27 -10.30
C PRO A 208 16.29 -31.16 -10.97
N LYS A 209 16.28 -31.18 -12.31
CA LYS A 209 16.91 -30.20 -13.19
C LYS A 209 16.32 -28.81 -12.95
N ARG A 210 17.18 -27.83 -12.60
CA ARG A 210 16.86 -26.41 -12.54
C ARG A 210 16.54 -25.88 -13.94
N ALA A 211 15.31 -25.44 -14.16
CA ALA A 211 14.97 -24.51 -15.25
C ALA A 211 15.25 -23.08 -14.76
N SER A 212 16.24 -22.42 -15.37
CA SER A 212 16.54 -21.02 -15.12
C SER A 212 15.55 -20.13 -15.88
N LEU A 213 14.51 -19.65 -15.20
CA LEU A 213 13.72 -18.52 -15.71
C LEU A 213 14.45 -17.21 -15.34
N GLN A 214 15.15 -16.64 -16.32
CA GLN A 214 15.67 -15.27 -16.25
C GLN A 214 14.49 -14.30 -16.41
N PHE A 215 14.10 -13.63 -15.33
CA PHE A 215 13.21 -12.49 -15.39
C PHE A 215 14.03 -11.23 -15.69
N HIS A 216 14.03 -10.79 -16.95
CA HIS A 216 14.51 -9.47 -17.34
C HIS A 216 13.50 -8.41 -16.86
N TYR A 217 13.83 -7.68 -15.79
CA TYR A 217 13.17 -6.40 -15.50
C TYR A 217 13.63 -5.38 -16.54
N GLY A 218 12.77 -5.14 -17.55
CA GLY A 218 12.96 -4.07 -18.52
C GLY A 218 12.81 -2.71 -17.86
N ALA A 219 13.93 -2.06 -17.56
CA ALA A 219 13.98 -0.64 -17.28
C ALA A 219 13.62 0.12 -18.56
N ARG A 220 12.40 0.66 -18.63
CA ARG A 220 12.04 1.65 -19.65
C ARG A 220 12.64 3.00 -19.25
N ASN A 221 13.85 3.26 -19.72
CA ASN A 221 14.40 4.62 -19.79
C ASN A 221 13.51 5.44 -20.73
N ARG A 222 12.68 6.32 -20.15
CA ARG A 222 12.12 7.45 -20.90
C ARG A 222 13.22 8.50 -21.03
N SER A 223 13.82 8.54 -22.21
CA SER A 223 14.65 9.65 -22.66
C SER A 223 13.80 10.92 -22.63
N SER A 224 14.10 11.81 -21.70
CA SER A 224 13.68 13.20 -21.71
C SER A 224 14.31 13.89 -22.92
N SER A 225 13.47 14.32 -23.85
CA SER A 225 13.83 15.19 -24.96
C SER A 225 14.35 16.52 -24.41
N SER A 226 15.63 16.80 -24.70
CA SER A 226 16.29 18.06 -24.43
C SER A 226 15.74 19.14 -25.36
N SER A 227 15.33 20.23 -24.72
CA SER A 227 15.25 21.61 -25.21
C SER A 227 16.23 21.95 -26.34
N GLY A 228 15.68 22.32 -27.50
CA GLY A 228 16.36 23.03 -28.57
C GLY A 228 15.73 24.41 -28.74
N SER A 229 16.52 25.43 -28.42
CA SER A 229 16.33 26.87 -28.63
C SER A 229 15.90 27.26 -30.05
N GLY A 230 15.04 28.28 -30.19
CA GLY A 230 14.82 28.91 -31.49
C GLY A 230 13.80 30.05 -31.50
N ASN A 231 14.29 31.27 -31.31
CA ASN A 231 13.84 32.52 -31.93
C ASN A 231 12.41 33.05 -31.66
N TYR A 232 12.35 33.95 -30.68
CA TYR A 232 11.43 35.09 -30.66
C TYR A 232 11.70 35.99 -31.87
N VAL A 233 10.75 36.07 -32.81
CA VAL A 233 10.68 37.17 -33.78
C VAL A 233 9.50 38.05 -33.41
N LYS A 234 9.87 39.28 -33.09
CA LYS A 234 9.06 40.46 -32.80
C LYS A 234 8.32 40.86 -34.09
N LEU A 235 6.99 40.70 -34.13
CA LEU A 235 6.15 41.38 -35.12
C LEU A 235 5.32 42.42 -34.40
N VAL A 236 5.78 43.67 -34.55
CA VAL A 236 5.08 44.89 -34.25
C VAL A 236 4.05 45.08 -35.36
N HIS A 237 2.76 45.00 -35.06
CA HIS A 237 1.71 45.63 -35.87
C HIS A 237 0.82 46.39 -34.89
N GLY A 238 0.97 47.71 -34.90
CA GLY A 238 -0.03 48.61 -34.37
C GLY A 238 -1.18 48.71 -35.36
N TYR A 239 -2.38 48.88 -34.82
CA TYR A 239 -3.49 49.56 -35.47
C TYR A 239 -4.31 50.20 -34.35
N ASP A 240 -4.05 51.49 -34.20
CA ASP A 240 -4.98 52.61 -34.06
C ASP A 240 -6.32 52.37 -33.34
N ASP A 241 -6.43 53.09 -32.22
CA ASP A 241 -7.66 53.62 -31.64
C ASP A 241 -8.37 54.52 -32.65
N GLU A 242 -9.62 54.19 -33.02
CA GLU A 242 -10.63 55.20 -33.35
C GLU A 242 -12.02 54.75 -32.84
N ASN A 243 -12.57 55.56 -31.93
CA ASN A 243 -13.97 55.99 -31.80
C ASN A 243 -15.09 54.99 -32.18
N MET A 244 -16.05 54.78 -31.27
CA MET A 244 -17.19 55.70 -31.12
C MET A 244 -18.16 55.15 -30.06
N GLU A 245 -18.61 56.05 -29.19
CA GLU A 245 -19.70 55.87 -28.22
C GLU A 245 -21.07 55.74 -28.90
N GLU A 246 -22.04 55.29 -28.09
CA GLU A 246 -23.51 55.26 -28.23
C GLU A 246 -24.17 54.12 -29.04
#